data_AF-A0A9Q0CT36-F1
#
_entry.id   AF-A0A9Q0CT36-F1
#
_cell.length_a   1.000
_cell.length_b   1.000
_cell.length_c   1.000
_cell.angle_alpha   90.00
_cell.angle_beta   90.00
_cell.angle_gamma   90.00
#
_symmetry.space_group_name_H-M   'P 1'
#
loop_
_entity.id
_entity.type
_entity.pdbx_description
1 polymer ?
#
loop_
_entity_poly.entity_id
_entity_poly.type
_entity_poly.pdbx_seq_one_letter_code
_entity_poly.pdbx_strand_id
1 'polypeptide(L)'
;MDHGARCPDGIKPINPKSNKAHFSDLTPLPLPRSTPVISSSAPSEFPPSLHPLISISQKNLNPEKERKNQAKMFLRSILRGGRGTMMMAAGKVKETTGIVGLEVVPNAREVLIDLYTKTLKEIEAVPADEGYRKAVESFTKHRLQICQEEDDWEQIEKKIGCGQVEELIEEAQDELKLIDKLVEWDPWGVPDDYECEVIEDDTPIPKHVPRHKPVKLPEEFYNAMEAVSSKPVIEEKKSEEPTPQLKS
;
A
#
# COMPACT_ATOMS: atom_id res chain seq x y z
N MET A 1 4.82 66.60 36.91
CA MET A 1 3.76 66.44 35.91
C MET A 1 3.53 64.95 35.79
N ASP A 2 2.35 64.57 36.28
CA ASP A 2 1.90 63.23 36.57
C ASP A 2 0.93 62.84 35.45
N HIS A 3 1.20 61.79 34.68
CA HIS A 3 0.23 61.19 33.76
C HIS A 3 0.45 59.67 33.69
N GLY A 4 -0.54 58.95 34.23
CA GLY A 4 -0.53 57.52 34.40
C GLY A 4 -0.88 56.73 33.14
N ALA A 5 -0.49 55.46 33.19
CA ALA A 5 -1.09 54.40 32.38
C ALA A 5 -1.71 53.37 33.35
N ARG A 6 -3.03 53.23 33.20
CA ARG A 6 -3.95 52.45 33.99
C ARG A 6 -3.87 50.97 33.60
N CYS A 7 -3.64 50.09 34.57
CA CYS A 7 -3.81 48.64 34.37
C CYS A 7 -5.32 48.30 34.40
N PRO A 8 -5.83 47.44 33.51
CA PRO A 8 -7.17 46.88 33.68
C PRO A 8 -7.16 45.76 34.72
N ASP A 9 -7.90 45.98 35.80
CA ASP A 9 -8.26 44.99 36.82
C ASP A 9 -9.20 43.93 36.22
N GLY A 10 -8.92 42.64 36.44
CA GLY A 10 -9.94 41.62 36.19
C GLY A 10 -9.48 40.19 35.93
N ILE A 11 -8.66 39.59 36.81
CA ILE A 11 -8.57 38.12 36.89
C ILE A 11 -8.71 37.73 38.36
N LYS A 12 -9.84 37.09 38.71
CA LYS A 12 -10.04 36.49 40.03
C LYS A 12 -9.14 35.26 40.17
N PRO A 13 -8.45 35.06 41.31
CA PRO A 13 -7.67 33.84 41.54
C PRO A 13 -8.59 32.63 41.67
N ILE A 14 -8.33 31.60 40.86
CA ILE A 14 -8.99 30.30 40.92
C ILE A 14 -8.45 29.59 42.18
N ASN A 15 -9.34 29.30 43.13
CA ASN A 15 -9.00 28.62 44.39
C ASN A 15 -8.69 27.13 44.13
N PRO A 16 -7.48 26.61 44.46
CA PRO A 16 -7.09 25.24 44.19
C PRO A 16 -7.61 24.22 45.22
N LYS A 17 -8.77 24.45 45.83
CA LYS A 17 -9.34 23.57 46.87
C LYS A 17 -10.78 23.19 46.58
N SER A 18 -10.97 22.31 45.61
CA SER A 18 -12.09 21.36 45.55
C SER A 18 -11.96 20.57 44.27
N ASN A 19 -11.29 19.42 44.32
CA ASN A 19 -11.62 18.19 43.58
C ASN A 19 -10.55 17.14 43.91
N LYS A 20 -10.58 16.67 45.17
CA LYS A 20 -10.07 15.33 45.47
C LYS A 20 -11.12 14.36 44.91
N ALA A 21 -11.03 14.03 43.63
CA ALA A 21 -11.63 12.81 43.14
C ALA A 21 -10.87 11.65 43.81
N HIS A 22 -11.58 10.92 44.64
CA HIS A 22 -11.09 9.74 45.34
C HIS A 22 -10.62 8.71 44.30
N PHE A 23 -9.31 8.47 44.26
CA PHE A 23 -8.69 7.37 43.51
C PHE A 23 -9.00 6.03 44.21
N SER A 24 -10.28 5.70 44.33
CA SER A 24 -10.74 4.44 44.93
C SER A 24 -11.98 3.83 44.28
N ASP A 25 -12.53 4.43 43.22
CA ASP A 25 -13.66 3.85 42.46
C ASP A 25 -13.26 3.46 41.02
N LEU A 26 -12.17 2.70 40.91
CA LEU A 26 -11.91 1.87 39.73
C LEU A 26 -12.31 0.44 40.07
N THR A 27 -13.55 0.08 39.77
CA THR A 27 -13.98 -1.32 39.67
C THR A 27 -13.14 -2.02 38.60
N PRO A 28 -12.40 -3.10 38.92
CA PRO A 28 -11.59 -3.81 37.93
C PRO A 28 -12.47 -4.54 36.91
N LEU A 29 -12.21 -4.32 35.63
CA LEU A 29 -12.78 -5.13 34.55
C LEU A 29 -12.25 -6.58 34.64
N PRO A 30 -13.10 -7.62 34.51
CA PRO A 30 -12.66 -9.01 34.60
C PRO A 30 -11.85 -9.40 33.35
N LEU A 31 -10.65 -9.94 33.57
CA LEU A 31 -9.81 -10.55 32.54
C LEU A 31 -10.50 -11.78 31.92
N PRO A 32 -10.38 -12.02 30.60
CA PRO A 32 -10.93 -13.21 29.97
C PRO A 32 -10.20 -14.47 30.45
N ARG A 33 -11.01 -15.45 30.88
CA ARG A 33 -10.61 -16.75 31.42
C ARG A 33 -9.97 -17.62 30.34
N SER A 34 -8.82 -18.21 30.66
CA SER A 34 -8.17 -19.27 29.88
C SER A 34 -9.13 -20.44 29.64
N THR A 35 -9.40 -20.77 28.39
CA THR A 35 -10.13 -21.99 28.02
C THR A 35 -9.22 -23.22 28.19
N PRO A 36 -9.75 -24.34 28.69
CA PRO A 36 -8.98 -25.57 28.83
C PRO A 36 -8.81 -26.28 27.48
N VAL A 37 -7.58 -26.74 27.25
CA VAL A 37 -7.19 -27.70 26.22
C VAL A 37 -7.95 -29.01 26.43
N ILE A 38 -8.78 -29.41 25.45
CA ILE A 38 -9.33 -30.75 25.38
C ILE A 38 -8.56 -31.54 24.32
N SER A 39 -7.72 -32.44 24.81
CA SER A 39 -7.14 -33.56 24.09
C SER A 39 -8.20 -34.64 23.90
N SER A 40 -8.40 -35.12 22.67
CA SER A 40 -9.12 -36.37 22.39
C SER A 40 -8.69 -36.95 21.04
N SER A 41 -7.77 -37.91 21.15
CA SER A 41 -7.48 -39.05 20.28
C SER A 41 -8.53 -39.46 19.21
N ALA A 42 -8.10 -39.48 17.94
CA ALA A 42 -8.04 -40.58 16.93
C ALA A 42 -9.16 -41.68 16.81
N PRO A 43 -9.13 -42.57 15.80
CA PRO A 43 -9.79 -42.46 14.50
C PRO A 43 -10.85 -43.57 14.24
N SER A 44 -11.79 -43.35 13.31
CA SER A 44 -12.68 -44.41 12.77
C SER A 44 -12.90 -44.17 11.28
N GLU A 45 -12.21 -44.91 10.40
CA GLU A 45 -12.69 -46.13 9.75
C GLU A 45 -13.87 -45.92 8.80
N PHE A 46 -13.55 -45.99 7.51
CA PHE A 46 -14.45 -46.09 6.36
C PHE A 46 -15.22 -47.42 6.37
N PRO A 47 -16.49 -47.41 5.95
CA PRO A 47 -17.11 -48.57 5.30
C PRO A 47 -17.37 -48.32 3.79
N PRO A 48 -17.22 -49.34 2.93
CA PRO A 48 -17.47 -49.26 1.49
C PRO A 48 -18.90 -49.66 1.11
N SER A 49 -19.23 -49.43 -0.18
CA SER A 49 -20.38 -49.96 -0.95
C SER A 49 -21.65 -49.08 -0.88
N LEU A 50 -22.41 -48.76 -1.93
CA LEU A 50 -22.73 -49.38 -3.22
C LEU A 50 -23.16 -48.28 -4.22
N HIS A 51 -22.70 -48.34 -5.48
CA HIS A 51 -23.26 -47.55 -6.59
C HIS A 51 -24.27 -48.39 -7.39
N PRO A 52 -25.39 -47.81 -7.89
CA PRO A 52 -26.32 -48.52 -8.78
C PRO A 52 -25.79 -48.58 -10.21
N LEU A 53 -26.00 -49.76 -10.81
CA LEU A 53 -25.79 -50.07 -12.23
C LEU A 53 -26.53 -49.10 -13.15
N ILE A 54 -25.81 -48.48 -14.10
CA ILE A 54 -26.41 -47.87 -15.29
C ILE A 54 -25.82 -48.54 -16.54
N SER A 55 -26.75 -48.93 -17.41
CA SER A 55 -26.63 -49.73 -18.61
C SER A 55 -25.61 -49.21 -19.63
N ILE A 56 -24.79 -50.14 -20.13
CA ILE A 56 -23.88 -49.96 -21.27
C ILE A 56 -24.71 -49.90 -22.56
N SER A 57 -24.58 -48.83 -23.33
CA SER A 57 -24.98 -48.75 -24.74
C SER A 57 -23.75 -48.94 -25.61
N GLN A 58 -23.72 -50.05 -26.35
CA GLN A 58 -22.60 -50.43 -27.22
C GLN A 58 -22.53 -49.51 -28.44
N LYS A 59 -21.44 -48.75 -28.55
CA LYS A 59 -20.99 -48.13 -29.81
C LYS A 59 -19.71 -48.82 -30.25
N ASN A 60 -19.82 -49.59 -31.33
CA ASN A 60 -18.71 -50.21 -32.03
C ASN A 60 -17.69 -49.15 -32.50
N LEU A 61 -16.47 -49.20 -31.95
CA LEU A 61 -15.30 -48.56 -32.58
C LEU A 61 -14.21 -49.61 -32.85
N ASN A 62 -13.72 -49.56 -34.08
CA ASN A 62 -12.78 -50.49 -34.69
C ASN A 62 -11.33 -50.27 -34.17
N PRO A 63 -10.67 -51.27 -33.56
CA PRO A 63 -9.44 -51.09 -32.76
C PRO A 63 -8.11 -51.01 -33.54
N GLU A 64 -8.14 -50.78 -34.86
CA GLU A 64 -6.91 -50.71 -35.67
C GLU A 64 -6.46 -49.28 -36.03
N LYS A 65 -7.32 -48.27 -35.84
CA LYS A 65 -7.04 -46.89 -36.27
C LYS A 65 -6.36 -46.02 -35.19
N GLU A 66 -6.49 -46.36 -33.91
CA GLU A 66 -5.91 -45.60 -32.79
C GLU A 66 -4.42 -45.88 -32.54
N ARG A 67 -3.93 -47.10 -32.83
CA ARG A 67 -2.50 -47.43 -32.66
C ARG A 67 -1.59 -46.63 -33.61
N LYS A 68 -2.10 -46.26 -34.80
CA LYS A 68 -1.34 -45.47 -35.78
C LYS A 68 -1.31 -43.97 -35.43
N ASN A 69 -2.31 -43.46 -34.71
CA ASN A 69 -2.33 -42.07 -34.25
C ASN A 69 -1.50 -41.88 -32.97
N GLN A 70 -1.46 -42.87 -32.08
CA GLN A 70 -0.60 -42.83 -30.90
C GLN A 70 0.89 -42.93 -31.29
N ALA A 71 1.24 -43.73 -32.29
CA ALA A 71 2.60 -43.79 -32.84
C ALA A 71 2.99 -42.52 -33.63
N LYS A 72 2.06 -41.87 -34.33
CA LYS A 72 2.33 -40.59 -35.03
C LYS A 72 2.49 -39.40 -34.09
N MET A 73 1.83 -39.45 -32.93
CA MET A 73 1.91 -38.40 -31.90
C MET A 73 3.12 -38.58 -30.99
N PHE A 74 3.65 -39.80 -30.84
CA PHE A 74 4.89 -40.04 -30.08
C PHE A 74 6.17 -39.85 -30.90
N LEU A 75 6.10 -39.92 -32.24
CA LEU A 75 7.27 -39.76 -33.12
C LEU A 75 7.51 -38.31 -33.61
N ARG A 76 6.67 -37.34 -33.22
CA ARG A 76 6.87 -35.91 -33.51
C ARG A 76 7.61 -35.13 -32.42
N SER A 77 7.96 -35.79 -31.32
CA SER A 77 8.59 -35.15 -30.14
C SER A 77 10.13 -35.16 -30.15
N ILE A 78 10.79 -35.83 -31.11
CA ILE A 78 12.25 -36.07 -31.01
C ILE A 78 13.08 -35.41 -32.14
N LEU A 79 12.46 -34.77 -33.14
CA LEU A 79 13.19 -34.24 -34.30
C LEU A 79 12.85 -32.79 -34.67
N ARG A 80 12.77 -31.90 -33.67
CA ARG A 80 12.92 -30.46 -33.89
C ARG A 80 14.03 -29.97 -32.96
N GLY A 81 15.24 -29.97 -33.51
CA GLY A 81 16.43 -29.44 -32.88
C GLY A 81 16.18 -28.03 -32.36
N GLY A 82 16.42 -27.87 -31.06
CA GLY A 82 16.25 -26.64 -30.32
C GLY A 82 16.74 -26.86 -28.90
N ARG A 83 18.03 -27.22 -28.75
CA ARG A 83 18.75 -27.10 -27.46
C ARG A 83 18.94 -25.62 -27.16
N GLY A 84 17.84 -24.92 -26.90
CA GLY A 84 17.78 -23.48 -26.73
C GLY A 84 16.84 -23.08 -25.61
N THR A 85 16.96 -23.71 -24.44
CA THR A 85 16.48 -23.22 -23.13
C THR A 85 17.09 -24.18 -22.10
N MET A 86 18.10 -23.79 -21.35
CA MET A 86 17.93 -23.05 -20.10
C MET A 86 19.24 -22.30 -19.83
N MET A 87 19.40 -21.12 -20.43
CA MET A 87 20.38 -20.17 -19.91
C MET A 87 19.69 -19.61 -18.67
N MET A 88 20.02 -20.16 -17.51
CA MET A 88 19.64 -19.56 -16.23
C MET A 88 20.11 -18.12 -16.30
N ALA A 89 19.18 -17.17 -16.35
CA ALA A 89 19.51 -15.80 -16.04
C ALA A 89 20.11 -15.85 -14.65
N ALA A 90 21.43 -15.71 -14.55
CA ALA A 90 22.10 -15.46 -13.30
C ALA A 90 21.67 -14.06 -12.88
N GLY A 91 20.47 -13.99 -12.31
CA GLY A 91 19.91 -12.76 -11.76
C GLY A 91 20.86 -12.28 -10.68
N LYS A 92 21.13 -10.98 -10.67
CA LYS A 92 21.94 -10.35 -9.64
C LYS A 92 21.20 -10.54 -8.30
N VAL A 93 21.70 -11.45 -7.46
CA VAL A 93 21.13 -11.74 -6.15
C VAL A 93 21.71 -10.75 -5.14
N LYS A 94 20.84 -10.15 -4.33
CA LYS A 94 21.24 -9.27 -3.23
C LYS A 94 21.81 -10.13 -2.09
N GLU A 95 23.01 -9.80 -1.60
CA GLU A 95 23.68 -10.61 -0.56
C GLU A 95 23.21 -10.24 0.86
N THR A 96 22.98 -8.95 1.11
CA THR A 96 22.50 -8.42 2.39
C THR A 96 21.81 -7.07 2.16
N THR A 97 20.84 -6.75 3.01
CA THR A 97 20.18 -5.43 3.07
C THR A 97 21.02 -4.41 3.83
N GLY A 98 22.01 -4.85 4.63
CA GLY A 98 22.78 -3.98 5.52
C GLY A 98 22.00 -3.49 6.76
N ILE A 99 20.74 -3.93 6.93
CA ILE A 99 19.89 -3.62 8.07
C ILE A 99 19.72 -4.90 8.90
N VAL A 100 19.94 -4.81 10.21
CA VAL A 100 19.81 -5.97 11.10
C VAL A 100 18.33 -6.32 11.26
N GLY A 101 17.98 -7.59 11.07
CA GLY A 101 16.61 -8.09 11.22
C GLY A 101 15.77 -8.05 9.94
N LEU A 102 16.27 -7.42 8.87
CA LEU A 102 15.60 -7.37 7.57
C LEU A 102 16.28 -8.34 6.59
N GLU A 103 15.66 -9.51 6.40
CA GLU A 103 16.18 -10.57 5.53
C GLU A 103 15.95 -10.25 4.05
N VAL A 104 16.90 -10.67 3.20
CA VAL A 104 16.79 -10.49 1.75
C VAL A 104 15.70 -11.39 1.17
N VAL A 105 14.82 -10.83 0.35
CA VAL A 105 13.75 -11.57 -0.33
C VAL A 105 14.10 -11.73 -1.82
N PRO A 106 14.46 -12.93 -2.30
CA PRO A 106 14.89 -13.12 -3.69
C PRO A 106 13.77 -12.92 -4.72
N ASN A 107 12.52 -13.14 -4.34
CA ASN A 107 11.32 -12.95 -5.17
C ASN A 107 10.53 -11.68 -4.76
N ALA A 108 11.23 -10.62 -4.36
CA ALA A 108 10.62 -9.39 -3.81
C ALA A 108 9.53 -8.80 -4.72
N ARG A 109 9.74 -8.77 -6.03
CA ARG A 109 8.78 -8.22 -7.00
C ARG A 109 7.42 -8.91 -6.94
N GLU A 110 7.39 -10.24 -6.98
CA GLU A 110 6.15 -11.01 -6.97
C GLU A 110 5.41 -10.79 -5.66
N VAL A 111 6.15 -10.80 -4.54
CA VAL A 111 5.60 -10.53 -3.21
C VAL A 111 4.99 -9.12 -3.13
N LEU A 112 5.67 -8.11 -3.65
CA LEU A 112 5.16 -6.73 -3.68
C LEU A 112 3.88 -6.62 -4.52
N ILE A 113 3.84 -7.23 -5.70
CA ILE A 113 2.64 -7.23 -6.56
C ILE A 113 1.45 -7.86 -5.83
N ASP A 114 1.68 -9.00 -5.17
CA ASP A 114 0.65 -9.70 -4.40
C ASP A 114 0.16 -8.86 -3.22
N LEU A 115 1.08 -8.24 -2.48
CA LEU A 115 0.74 -7.38 -1.33
C LEU A 115 -0.05 -6.16 -1.78
N TYR A 116 0.41 -5.41 -2.78
CA TYR A 116 -0.32 -4.24 -3.27
C TYR A 116 -1.68 -4.60 -3.87
N THR A 117 -1.79 -5.74 -4.55
CA THR A 117 -3.09 -6.22 -5.05
C THR A 117 -4.03 -6.58 -3.91
N LYS A 118 -3.53 -7.11 -2.79
CA LYS A 118 -4.33 -7.33 -1.57
C LYS A 118 -4.71 -5.99 -0.93
N THR A 119 -3.78 -5.05 -0.78
CA THR A 119 -4.04 -3.72 -0.21
C THR A 119 -5.14 -3.00 -0.99
N LEU A 120 -5.10 -3.04 -2.32
CA LEU A 120 -6.14 -2.45 -3.17
C LEU A 120 -7.51 -3.12 -3.04
N LYS A 121 -7.58 -4.39 -2.60
CA LYS A 121 -8.86 -5.07 -2.34
C LYS A 121 -9.40 -4.71 -0.96
N GLU A 122 -8.55 -4.77 0.08
CA GLU A 122 -8.98 -4.50 1.46
C GLU A 122 -9.37 -3.02 1.64
N ILE A 123 -8.70 -2.09 0.96
CA ILE A 123 -9.02 -0.65 1.04
C ILE A 123 -10.41 -0.32 0.49
N GLU A 124 -11.04 -1.20 -0.30
CA GLU A 124 -12.41 -0.98 -0.80
C GLU A 124 -13.45 -0.92 0.33
N ALA A 125 -13.15 -1.52 1.48
CA ALA A 125 -13.99 -1.47 2.69
C ALA A 125 -14.04 -0.07 3.33
N VAL A 126 -13.03 0.77 3.11
CA VAL A 126 -12.95 2.14 3.64
C VAL A 126 -13.80 3.08 2.77
N PRO A 127 -14.53 4.07 3.33
CA PRO A 127 -15.33 5.00 2.54
C PRO A 127 -14.49 5.81 1.52
N ALA A 128 -15.02 6.01 0.31
CA ALA A 128 -14.31 6.62 -0.83
C ALA A 128 -13.95 8.11 -0.65
N ASP A 129 -14.66 8.82 0.22
CA ASP A 129 -14.41 10.24 0.42
C ASP A 129 -13.25 10.52 1.40
N GLU A 130 -12.86 9.51 2.18
CA GLU A 130 -11.81 9.63 3.19
C GLU A 130 -10.44 9.92 2.57
N GLY A 131 -9.72 10.87 3.17
CA GLY A 131 -8.40 11.26 2.73
C GLY A 131 -7.40 10.10 2.77
N TYR A 132 -7.55 9.21 3.75
CA TYR A 132 -6.75 8.00 3.87
C TYR A 132 -6.87 7.08 2.65
N ARG A 133 -8.10 6.74 2.22
CA ARG A 133 -8.32 5.88 1.05
C ARG A 133 -7.72 6.49 -0.23
N LYS A 134 -7.91 7.79 -0.44
CA LYS A 134 -7.33 8.51 -1.59
C LYS A 134 -5.79 8.44 -1.60
N ALA A 135 -5.16 8.59 -0.44
CA ALA A 135 -3.70 8.50 -0.31
C ALA A 135 -3.20 7.08 -0.57
N VAL A 136 -3.77 6.07 0.09
CA VAL A 136 -3.40 4.66 -0.05
C VAL A 136 -3.55 4.18 -1.48
N GLU A 137 -4.68 4.47 -2.13
CA GLU A 137 -4.88 4.12 -3.53
C GLU A 137 -3.85 4.79 -4.45
N SER A 138 -3.51 6.05 -4.21
CA SER A 138 -2.58 6.82 -5.05
C SER A 138 -1.17 6.21 -5.04
N PHE A 139 -0.57 6.05 -3.85
CA PHE A 139 0.80 5.53 -3.78
C PHE A 139 0.84 4.02 -4.09
N THR A 140 -0.18 3.25 -3.72
CA THR A 140 -0.21 1.80 -3.98
C THR A 140 -0.31 1.53 -5.47
N LYS A 141 -1.16 2.25 -6.21
CA LYS A 141 -1.26 2.12 -7.68
C LYS A 141 0.04 2.52 -8.36
N HIS A 142 0.67 3.60 -7.92
CA HIS A 142 1.96 4.05 -8.47
C HIS A 142 3.07 3.01 -8.24
N ARG A 143 3.21 2.51 -7.00
CA ARG A 143 4.20 1.47 -6.66
C ARG A 143 3.93 0.17 -7.41
N LEU A 144 2.66 -0.26 -7.50
CA LEU A 144 2.25 -1.44 -8.25
C LEU A 144 2.59 -1.33 -9.75
N GLN A 145 2.34 -0.17 -10.36
CA GLN A 145 2.68 0.07 -11.76
C GLN A 145 4.18 -0.11 -12.00
N ILE A 146 5.03 0.47 -11.14
CA ILE A 146 6.49 0.32 -11.26
C ILE A 146 6.91 -1.14 -11.10
N CYS A 147 6.36 -1.87 -10.13
CA CYS A 147 6.66 -3.29 -9.94
C CYS A 147 6.21 -4.17 -11.12
N GLN A 148 5.19 -3.75 -11.89
CA GLN A 148 4.76 -4.45 -13.10
C GLN A 148 5.67 -4.14 -14.29
N GLU A 149 6.08 -2.88 -14.44
CA GLU A 149 6.94 -2.40 -15.54
C GLU A 149 8.37 -2.93 -15.47
N GLU A 150 8.95 -3.00 -14.26
CA GLU A 150 10.34 -3.39 -14.05
C GLU A 150 10.48 -4.82 -13.53
N ASP A 151 11.44 -5.56 -14.08
CA ASP A 151 11.79 -6.91 -13.62
C ASP A 151 12.93 -6.90 -12.59
N ASP A 152 13.80 -5.89 -12.61
CA ASP A 152 14.99 -5.80 -11.75
C ASP A 152 14.73 -4.99 -10.48
N TRP A 153 15.15 -5.52 -9.33
CA TRP A 153 14.91 -4.90 -8.03
C TRP A 153 15.64 -3.55 -7.88
N GLU A 154 16.84 -3.41 -8.46
CA GLU A 154 17.61 -2.16 -8.41
C GLU A 154 16.89 -1.02 -9.15
N GLN A 155 16.21 -1.34 -10.25
CA GLN A 155 15.43 -0.37 -11.02
C GLN A 155 14.12 -0.01 -10.31
N ILE A 156 13.50 -0.98 -9.64
CA ILE A 156 12.34 -0.73 -8.77
C ILE A 156 12.73 0.23 -7.64
N GLU A 157 13.83 -0.01 -6.92
CA GLU A 157 14.32 0.87 -5.84
C GLU A 157 14.59 2.28 -6.36
N LYS A 158 15.25 2.39 -7.53
CA LYS A 158 15.59 3.68 -8.13
C LYS A 158 14.35 4.47 -8.57
N LYS A 159 13.37 3.82 -9.19
CA LYS A 159 12.13 4.48 -9.67
C LYS A 159 11.20 4.86 -8.53
N ILE A 160 11.05 3.99 -7.53
CA ILE A 160 10.19 4.28 -6.37
C ILE A 160 10.85 5.32 -5.46
N GLY A 161 12.17 5.26 -5.28
CA GLY A 161 12.93 6.25 -4.50
C GLY A 161 12.59 6.25 -3.01
N CYS A 162 12.17 5.11 -2.46
CA CYS A 162 11.66 4.98 -1.08
C CYS A 162 12.33 3.81 -0.34
N GLY A 163 13.67 3.80 -0.34
CA GLY A 163 14.45 2.75 0.35
C GLY A 163 14.58 1.46 -0.45
N GLN A 164 14.86 0.36 0.26
CA GLN A 164 15.07 -0.97 -0.33
C GLN A 164 13.74 -1.71 -0.56
N VAL A 165 13.72 -2.68 -1.48
CA VAL A 165 12.50 -3.48 -1.74
C VAL A 165 12.00 -4.25 -0.52
N GLU A 166 12.90 -4.67 0.37
CA GLU A 166 12.52 -5.35 1.61
C GLU A 166 11.80 -4.43 2.60
N GLU A 167 12.21 -3.16 2.70
CA GLU A 167 11.52 -2.15 3.51
C GLU A 167 10.11 -1.89 2.94
N LEU A 168 9.98 -1.83 1.61
CA LEU A 168 8.68 -1.69 0.95
C LEU A 168 7.73 -2.88 1.22
N ILE A 169 8.28 -4.08 1.38
CA ILE A 169 7.48 -5.26 1.74
C ILE A 169 6.96 -5.12 3.17
N GLU A 170 7.79 -4.70 4.12
CA GLU A 170 7.36 -4.45 5.50
C GLU A 170 6.31 -3.33 5.56
N GLU A 171 6.54 -2.22 4.86
CA GLU A 171 5.56 -1.13 4.74
C GLU A 171 4.21 -1.64 4.20
N ALA A 172 4.21 -2.43 3.13
CA ALA A 172 2.98 -2.96 2.54
C ALA A 172 2.25 -3.95 3.47
N GLN A 173 2.99 -4.73 4.26
CA GLN A 173 2.40 -5.62 5.26
C GLN A 173 1.80 -4.85 6.43
N ASP A 174 2.48 -3.80 6.89
CA ASP A 174 1.99 -2.95 7.97
C ASP A 174 0.78 -2.14 7.54
N GLU A 175 0.74 -1.70 6.28
CA GLU A 175 -0.44 -1.07 5.68
C GLU A 175 -1.64 -2.01 5.69
N LEU A 176 -1.47 -3.29 5.32
CA LEU A 176 -2.54 -4.29 5.41
C LEU A 176 -3.06 -4.47 6.85
N LYS A 177 -2.14 -4.60 7.82
CA LYS A 177 -2.52 -4.70 9.25
C LYS A 177 -3.22 -3.44 9.73
N LEU A 178 -2.85 -2.27 9.21
CA LEU A 178 -3.48 -1.01 9.54
C LEU A 178 -4.90 -0.94 8.98
N ILE A 179 -5.11 -1.33 7.72
CA ILE A 179 -6.44 -1.40 7.10
C ILE A 179 -7.37 -2.29 7.92
N ASP A 180 -6.92 -3.49 8.31
CA ASP A 180 -7.71 -4.41 9.14
C ASP A 180 -8.22 -3.74 10.44
N LYS A 181 -7.34 -2.98 11.12
CA LYS A 181 -7.68 -2.24 12.34
C LYS A 181 -8.59 -1.05 12.07
N LEU A 182 -8.38 -0.33 10.97
CA LEU A 182 -9.20 0.83 10.61
C LEU A 182 -10.61 0.42 10.23
N VAL A 183 -10.79 -0.75 9.61
CA VAL A 183 -12.11 -1.33 9.34
C VAL A 183 -12.81 -1.73 10.65
N GLU A 184 -12.07 -2.27 11.62
CA GLU A 184 -12.63 -2.60 12.94
C GLU A 184 -13.03 -1.36 13.74
N TRP A 185 -12.19 -0.31 13.74
CA TRP A 185 -12.37 0.88 14.58
C TRP A 185 -13.25 1.94 13.94
N ASP A 186 -13.41 1.91 12.61
CA ASP A 186 -14.26 2.81 11.83
C ASP A 186 -14.11 4.30 12.19
N PRO A 187 -12.88 4.88 12.17
CA PRO A 187 -12.65 6.23 12.68
C PRO A 187 -13.08 7.34 11.70
N TRP A 188 -13.95 7.03 10.74
CA TRP A 188 -14.31 7.92 9.64
C TRP A 188 -15.41 8.91 10.04
N GLY A 189 -15.51 10.00 9.28
CA GLY A 189 -16.45 11.06 9.53
C GLY A 189 -16.01 12.04 10.61
N VAL A 190 -16.59 13.24 10.57
CA VAL A 190 -16.31 14.32 11.51
C VAL A 190 -17.65 14.76 12.11
N PRO A 191 -17.82 14.70 13.44
CA PRO A 191 -19.03 15.20 14.10
C PRO A 191 -19.27 16.68 13.82
N ASP A 192 -20.54 17.10 13.76
CA ASP A 192 -20.92 18.50 13.48
C ASP A 192 -20.42 19.48 14.56
N ASP A 193 -20.21 19.00 15.78
CA ASP A 193 -19.70 19.74 16.95
C ASP A 193 -18.18 19.61 17.13
N TYR A 194 -17.46 19.03 16.15
CA TYR A 194 -16.02 18.87 16.23
C TYR A 194 -15.29 20.21 16.04
N GLU A 195 -14.56 20.62 17.08
CA GLU A 195 -13.68 21.80 17.04
C GLU A 195 -12.21 21.34 17.06
N CYS A 196 -11.48 21.66 15.99
CA CYS A 196 -10.03 21.42 15.89
C CYS A 196 -9.27 22.74 16.09
N GLU A 197 -8.73 22.94 17.29
CA GLU A 197 -7.88 24.11 17.57
C GLU A 197 -6.50 23.93 16.93
N VAL A 198 -6.28 24.62 15.80
CA VAL A 198 -4.96 24.69 15.17
C VAL A 198 -4.13 25.77 15.89
N ILE A 199 -3.19 25.33 16.73
CA ILE A 199 -2.28 26.21 17.47
C ILE A 199 -0.97 26.31 16.69
N GLU A 200 -0.68 27.50 16.15
CA GLU A 200 0.56 27.79 15.42
C GLU A 200 1.45 28.70 16.28
N ASP A 201 2.70 28.27 16.56
CA ASP A 201 3.72 29.07 17.23
C ASP A 201 4.88 29.36 16.25
N ASP A 202 4.88 30.56 15.69
CA ASP A 202 5.89 31.04 14.74
C ASP A 202 7.17 31.55 15.41
N THR A 203 7.37 31.31 16.70
CA THR A 203 8.58 31.73 17.41
C THR A 203 9.82 31.13 16.74
N PRO A 204 10.78 31.95 16.26
CA PRO A 204 11.93 31.45 15.50
C PRO A 204 12.79 30.50 16.31
N ILE A 205 12.91 29.25 15.84
CA ILE A 205 13.74 28.22 16.50
C ILE A 205 15.23 28.53 16.28
N PRO A 206 16.05 28.63 17.34
CA PRO A 206 17.48 28.87 17.21
C PRO A 206 18.22 27.79 16.39
N LYS A 207 19.24 28.20 15.63
CA LYS A 207 19.97 27.31 14.69
C LYS A 207 20.70 26.13 15.35
N HIS A 208 21.09 26.27 16.61
CA HIS A 208 21.82 25.24 17.35
C HIS A 208 20.92 24.15 17.92
N VAL A 209 19.60 24.37 17.92
CA VAL A 209 18.63 23.37 18.37
C VAL A 209 18.56 22.26 17.32
N PRO A 210 18.62 20.97 17.73
CA PRO A 210 18.43 19.86 16.81
C PRO A 210 17.12 20.00 16.04
N ARG A 211 17.22 19.96 14.72
CA ARG A 211 16.08 20.03 13.80
C ARG A 211 16.22 18.93 12.78
N HIS A 212 15.11 18.24 12.50
CA HIS A 212 15.04 17.34 11.36
C HIS A 212 15.22 18.16 10.09
N LYS A 213 16.30 17.89 9.35
CA LYS A 213 16.57 18.55 8.07
C LYS A 213 16.22 17.55 6.97
N PRO A 214 15.52 17.98 5.92
CA PRO A 214 15.33 17.11 4.76
C PRO A 214 16.71 16.73 4.20
N VAL A 215 16.83 15.51 3.72
CA VAL A 215 17.99 15.09 2.95
C VAL A 215 18.07 15.97 1.70
N LYS A 216 19.28 16.35 1.29
CA LYS A 216 19.46 17.10 0.05
C LYS A 216 18.97 16.24 -1.11
N LEU A 217 17.93 16.69 -1.80
CA LEU A 217 17.39 15.99 -2.95
C LEU A 217 18.40 16.03 -4.12
N PRO A 218 18.40 15.03 -5.02
CA PRO A 218 19.22 15.05 -6.23
C PRO A 218 18.94 16.28 -7.10
N GLU A 219 19.94 16.81 -7.79
CA GLU A 219 19.77 17.96 -8.70
C GLU A 219 18.76 17.68 -9.83
N GLU A 220 18.68 16.43 -10.27
CA GLU A 220 17.71 15.94 -11.25
C GLU A 220 16.26 16.23 -10.84
N PHE A 221 15.96 16.18 -9.55
CA PHE A 221 14.63 16.44 -9.03
C PHE A 221 14.24 17.92 -9.17
N TYR A 222 15.17 18.85 -8.88
CA TYR A 222 14.94 20.28 -9.07
C TYR A 222 14.72 20.61 -10.54
N ASN A 223 15.51 20.02 -11.44
CA ASN A 223 15.36 20.20 -12.89
C ASN A 223 13.98 19.69 -13.38
N ALA A 224 13.50 18.57 -12.85
CA ALA A 224 12.19 18.02 -13.19
C ALA A 224 11.04 18.91 -12.67
N MET A 225 11.13 19.40 -11.43
CA MET A 225 10.15 20.34 -10.87
C MET A 225 10.09 21.63 -11.69
N GLU A 226 11.25 22.20 -12.03
CA GLU A 226 11.32 23.38 -12.89
C GLU A 226 10.69 23.10 -14.25
N ALA A 227 10.96 21.95 -14.89
CA ALA A 227 10.37 21.57 -16.17
C ALA A 227 8.84 21.39 -16.11
N VAL A 228 8.29 20.92 -14.99
CA VAL A 228 6.84 20.80 -14.77
C VAL A 228 6.21 22.18 -14.55
N SER A 229 6.85 23.04 -13.74
CA SER A 229 6.37 24.40 -13.48
C SER A 229 6.55 25.36 -14.66
N SER A 230 7.47 25.08 -15.58
CA SER A 230 7.82 25.97 -16.71
C SER A 230 7.17 25.59 -18.06
N LYS A 231 6.36 24.53 -18.15
CA LYS A 231 5.65 24.22 -19.40
C LYS A 231 4.55 25.24 -19.73
N PRO A 232 4.38 25.62 -21.00
CA PRO A 232 4.08 26.98 -21.39
C PRO A 232 2.59 27.29 -21.44
N VAL A 233 2.29 28.56 -21.16
CA VAL A 233 1.07 29.27 -21.56
C VAL A 233 0.77 28.98 -23.02
N ILE A 234 -0.42 28.44 -23.30
CA ILE A 234 -1.01 28.42 -24.64
C ILE A 234 -1.22 29.89 -25.01
N GLU A 235 -0.35 30.45 -25.85
CA GLU A 235 -0.57 31.75 -26.45
C GLU A 235 -1.82 31.66 -27.34
N GLU A 236 -2.94 32.23 -26.87
CA GLU A 236 -4.07 32.55 -27.71
C GLU A 236 -3.62 33.49 -28.82
N LYS A 237 -3.56 32.97 -30.06
CA LYS A 237 -3.47 33.80 -31.26
C LYS A 237 -4.72 34.69 -31.32
N LYS A 238 -4.57 35.94 -30.88
CA LYS A 238 -5.50 37.03 -31.19
C LYS A 238 -5.49 37.25 -32.71
N SER A 239 -6.50 36.72 -33.40
CA SER A 239 -6.80 37.09 -34.78
C SER A 239 -7.29 38.54 -34.81
N GLU A 240 -6.50 39.43 -35.42
CA GLU A 240 -6.95 40.77 -35.79
C GLU A 240 -7.92 40.70 -36.96
N GLU A 241 -9.10 41.29 -36.78
CA GLU A 241 -10.13 41.52 -37.81
C GLU A 241 -9.96 42.96 -38.33
N PRO A 242 -9.92 43.22 -39.66
CA PRO A 242 -9.68 44.56 -40.18
C PRO A 242 -10.99 45.36 -40.30
N THR A 243 -11.06 46.50 -39.62
CA THR A 243 -12.15 47.48 -39.71
C THR A 243 -12.22 48.09 -41.13
N PRO A 244 -13.40 48.15 -41.79
CA PRO A 244 -13.52 48.73 -43.12
C PRO A 244 -13.55 50.26 -43.08
N GLN A 245 -12.63 50.90 -43.81
CA GLN A 245 -12.60 52.34 -44.02
C GLN A 245 -13.72 52.77 -44.98
N LEU A 246 -14.61 53.64 -44.49
CA LEU A 246 -15.65 54.33 -45.25
C LEU A 246 -14.98 55.42 -46.11
N LYS A 247 -15.11 55.37 -47.44
CA LYS A 247 -14.78 56.50 -48.32
C LYS A 247 -16.06 57.29 -48.64
N SER A 248 -16.03 58.59 -48.36
CA SER A 248 -16.88 59.61 -48.97
C SER A 248 -16.18 60.24 -50.15
#